data_AF-A0A6N2V1R1-F1
#
_entry.id   AF-A0A6N2V1R1-F1
#
_cell.length_a   1.000
_cell.length_b   1.000
_cell.length_c   1.000
_cell.angle_alpha   90.00
_cell.angle_beta   90.00
_cell.angle_gamma   90.00
#
_symmetry.space_group_name_H-M   'P 1'
#
loop_
_entity.id
_entity.type
_entity.pdbx_description
1 polymer ?
#
loop_
_entity_poly.entity_id
_entity_poly.type
_entity_poly.pdbx_seq_one_letter_code
_entity_poly.pdbx_strand_id
1 'polypeptide(L)' 'MDAPNYICYCDKVTEEDIREAIRGGASTVAEVIRVTGAMRHCDCKVKNPKGT' A
#
# COMPACT_ATOMS: atom_id res chain seq x y z
N MET A 1 5.34 -2.33 -20.34
CA MET A 1 4.84 -2.83 -19.04
C MET A 1 5.61 -2.07 -17.99
N ASP A 2 5.00 -1.03 -17.43
CA ASP A 2 5.66 -0.20 -16.42
C ASP A 2 5.92 -1.00 -15.15
N ALA A 3 6.98 -0.64 -14.42
CA ALA A 3 7.30 -1.27 -13.15
C ALA A 3 6.17 -1.02 -12.12
N PRO A 4 5.91 -1.95 -11.19
CA PRO A 4 4.87 -1.76 -10.18
C PRO A 4 5.14 -0.52 -9.32
N ASN A 5 4.14 0.38 -9.22
CA ASN A 5 4.21 1.56 -8.37
C ASN A 5 3.87 1.18 -6.93
N TYR A 6 4.89 0.82 -6.14
CA TYR A 6 4.71 0.49 -4.73
C TYR A 6 4.43 1.74 -3.89
N ILE A 7 3.33 1.68 -3.14
CA ILE A 7 2.96 2.68 -2.14
C ILE A 7 3.42 2.23 -0.75
N CYS A 8 3.26 0.95 -0.41
CA CYS A 8 3.86 0.36 0.79
C CYS A 8 4.92 -0.67 0.39
N TYR A 9 6.19 -0.30 0.53
CA TYR A 9 7.32 -1.17 0.19
C TYR A 9 7.49 -2.35 1.14
N CYS A 10 7.04 -2.19 2.39
CA CYS A 10 7.11 -3.20 3.44
C CYS A 10 6.21 -4.40 3.15
N ASP A 11 4.96 -4.09 2.80
CA ASP A 11 3.88 -5.06 2.56
C ASP A 11 3.63 -5.31 1.06
N LYS A 12 4.46 -4.73 0.18
CA LYS A 12 4.37 -4.82 -1.29
C LYS A 12 3.00 -4.41 -1.86
N VAL A 13 2.39 -3.40 -1.25
CA VAL A 13 1.13 -2.81 -1.72
C VAL A 13 1.39 -1.77 -2.80
N THR A 14 0.70 -1.90 -3.92
CA THR A 14 0.79 -1.03 -5.09
C THR A 14 -0.33 0.02 -5.11
N GLU A 15 -0.18 1.01 -6.00
CA GLU A 15 -1.27 1.95 -6.29
C GLU A 15 -2.54 1.25 -6.78
N GLU A 16 -2.40 0.17 -7.57
CA GLU A 16 -3.55 -0.56 -8.09
C GLU A 16 -4.30 -1.32 -6.99
N ASP A 17 -3.59 -1.92 -6.02
CA ASP A 17 -4.21 -2.56 -4.85
C ASP A 17 -5.08 -1.56 -4.05
N ILE A 18 -4.61 -0.31 -3.94
CA ILE A 18 -5.38 0.76 -3.28
C ILE A 18 -6.61 1.13 -4.10
N ARG A 19 -6.47 1.27 -5.44
CA ARG A 19 -7.59 1.56 -6.33
C ARG A 19 -8.62 0.43 -6.31
N GLU A 20 -8.19 -0.83 -6.26
CA GLU A 20 -9.04 -2.00 -6.13
C GLU A 20 -9.79 -2.02 -4.80
N ALA A 21 -9.12 -1.69 -3.69
CA ALA A 21 -9.79 -1.57 -2.39
C ALA A 21 -10.90 -0.51 -2.41
N ILE A 22 -10.64 0.64 -3.04
CA ILE A 22 -11.65 1.72 -3.19
C ILE A 22 -12.80 1.26 -4.10
N ARG A 23 -12.51 0.62 -5.25
CA ARG A 23 -13.55 0.05 -6.13
C ARG A 23 -14.37 -1.03 -5.44
N GLY A 24 -13.78 -1.75 -4.50
CA GLY A 24 -14.43 -2.73 -3.61
C GLY A 24 -15.25 -2.12 -2.47
N GLY A 25 -15.31 -0.79 -2.37
CA GLY A 25 -16.14 -0.08 -1.39
C GLY A 25 -15.40 0.44 -0.16
N ALA A 26 -14.07 0.36 -0.09
CA ALA A 26 -13.33 1.04 0.96
C ALA A 26 -13.49 2.57 0.81
N SER A 27 -14.03 3.20 1.84
CA SER A 27 -14.35 4.64 1.86
C SER A 27 -13.44 5.44 2.80
N THR A 28 -12.67 4.75 3.64
CA THR A 28 -11.74 5.34 4.59
C THR A 28 -10.34 4.76 4.46
N VAL A 29 -9.33 5.52 4.89
CA VAL A 29 -7.93 5.04 4.93
C VAL A 29 -7.80 3.78 5.78
N ALA A 30 -8.53 3.70 6.90
CA ALA A 30 -8.54 2.53 7.76
C ALA A 30 -9.08 1.27 7.04
N GLU A 31 -10.11 1.43 6.21
CA GLU A 31 -10.64 0.33 5.39
C GLU A 31 -9.65 -0.08 4.30
N VAL A 32 -9.01 0.88 3.62
CA VAL A 32 -7.95 0.60 2.63
C VAL A 32 -6.81 -0.17 3.28
N ILE A 33 -6.33 0.26 4.45
CA ILE A 33 -5.31 -0.46 5.23
C ILE A 33 -5.78 -1.87 5.59
N ARG A 34 -7.03 -2.02 6.02
CA ARG A 34 -7.60 -3.31 6.40
C ARG A 34 -7.61 -4.29 5.23
N VAL A 35 -8.02 -3.83 4.04
CA VAL A 35 -8.16 -4.62 2.81
C VAL A 35 -6.80 -4.92 2.19
N THR A 36 -5.95 -3.92 2.02
CA THR A 36 -4.66 -4.04 1.31
C THR A 36 -3.53 -4.60 2.18
N GLY A 37 -3.64 -4.45 3.51
CA GLY A 37 -2.58 -4.81 4.45
C GLY A 37 -1.43 -3.80 4.53
N ALA A 38 -1.51 -2.65 3.86
CA ALA A 38 -0.52 -1.59 3.97
C ALA A 38 -0.31 -1.15 5.43
N MET A 39 0.91 -0.71 5.76
CA MET A 39 1.27 -0.16 7.07
C MET A 39 1.21 -1.16 8.24
N ARG A 40 1.24 -2.48 8.00
CA ARG A 40 1.20 -3.49 9.06
C ARG A 40 2.59 -3.96 9.51
N HIS A 41 3.55 -4.11 8.60
CA HIS A 41 4.90 -4.59 8.92
C HIS A 41 5.95 -3.51 8.68
N CYS A 42 5.81 -2.40 9.42
CA CYS A 42 6.59 -1.18 9.21
C CYS A 42 8.10 -1.37 9.40
N ASP A 43 8.82 -1.29 8.29
CA ASP A 43 10.28 -1.16 8.22
C ASP A 43 10.65 -0.10 7.16
N CYS A 44 9.91 1.03 7.19
CA CYS A 44 9.92 2.04 6.13
C CYS A 44 11.32 2.66 5.96
N LYS A 45 12.07 2.81 7.05
CA LYS A 45 13.44 3.35 7.02
C LYS A 45 14.40 2.51 6.18
N VAL A 46 14.16 1.21 6.09
CA VAL A 46 15.01 0.27 5.35
C VAL A 46 14.43 -0.06 3.98
N LYS A 47 13.11 -0.30 3.91
CA LYS A 47 12.45 -0.82 2.70
C LYS A 47 11.91 0.25 1.77
N ASN A 48 11.53 1.43 2.28
CA ASN A 48 11.06 2.53 1.43
C ASN A 48 12.29 3.25 0.85
N PRO A 49 12.41 3.46 -0.48
CA PRO A 49 13.51 4.21 -1.09
C PRO A 49 13.71 5.63 -0.53
N LYS A 50 12.64 6.22 0.04
CA LYS A 50 12.72 7.53 0.71
C LYS A 50 13.31 7.47 2.12
N GLY A 51 13.47 6.28 2.70
CA GLY A 51 13.94 6.09 4.07
C GLY A 51 12.96 6.55 5.15
N THR A 52 11.68 6.75 4.81
CA THR A 52 10.61 7.18 5.71
C THR A 52 9.25 6.66 5.30
#